data_AF-A0A6A0JV99-F1
#
_entry.id   AF-A0A6A0JV99-F1
#
_cell.length_a   1.000
_cell.length_b   1.000
_cell.length_c   1.000
_cell.angle_alpha   90.00
_cell.angle_beta   90.00
_cell.angle_gamma   90.00
#
_symmetry.space_group_name_H-M   'P 1'
#
loop_
_entity.id
_entity.type
_entity.pdbx_description
1 polymer ?
#
loop_
_entity_poly.entity_id
_entity_poly.type
_entity_poly.pdbx_seq_one_letter_code
_entity_poly.pdbx_strand_id
1 'polypeptide(L)'
;MEIYWEFTKKGQKLNLQHEENIEMIGGVRETKSGFDAFAKTFSMTPERAQKGFTSMDVAKEFVESFKPWELYTGPTDLSVDPIVRNRVD
;
A
#
# COMPACT_ATOMS: atom_id res chain seq x y z
N MET A 1 -5.53 -0.58 15.60
CA MET A 1 -5.43 -0.58 14.13
C MET A 1 -3.96 -0.47 13.78
N GLU A 2 -3.50 -1.28 12.84
CA GLU A 2 -2.11 -1.23 12.37
C GLU A 2 -2.10 -1.10 10.86
N ILE A 3 -1.19 -0.29 10.33
CA ILE A 3 -0.97 -0.16 8.89
C ILE A 3 0.44 -0.63 8.64
N TYR A 4 0.63 -1.62 7.76
CA TYR A 4 1.95 -2.18 7.50
C TYR A 4 2.09 -2.68 6.07
N TRP A 5 3.32 -2.67 5.59
CA TRP A 5 3.68 -3.33 4.35
C TRP A 5 3.97 -4.81 4.58
N GLU A 6 3.52 -5.66 3.67
CA GLU A 6 3.81 -7.09 3.66
C GLU A 6 4.43 -7.50 2.32
N PHE A 7 5.49 -8.31 2.36
CA PHE A 7 6.08 -8.87 1.15
C PHE A 7 5.09 -9.74 0.38
N THR A 8 5.20 -9.69 -0.94
CA THR A 8 4.50 -10.57 -1.89
C THR A 8 5.52 -11.21 -2.81
N LYS A 9 5.09 -12.15 -3.66
CA LYS A 9 5.97 -12.80 -4.64
C LYS A 9 6.68 -11.82 -5.60
N LYS A 10 6.10 -10.64 -5.84
CA LYS A 10 6.61 -9.65 -6.82
C LYS A 10 6.42 -8.21 -6.33
N GLY A 11 6.65 -7.94 -5.06
CA GLY A 11 6.54 -6.59 -4.50
C GLY A 11 6.00 -6.58 -3.08
N GLN A 12 5.28 -5.53 -2.69
CA GLN A 12 4.74 -5.36 -1.35
C GLN A 12 3.28 -4.89 -1.41
N LYS A 13 2.43 -5.36 -0.49
CA LYS A 13 1.06 -4.85 -0.32
C LYS A 13 0.95 -4.06 0.98
N LEU A 14 0.17 -2.99 0.94
CA LEU A 14 -0.16 -2.20 2.12
C LEU A 14 -1.43 -2.77 2.73
N ASN A 15 -1.34 -3.21 3.99
CA ASN A 15 -2.46 -3.77 4.72
C ASN A 15 -2.88 -2.81 5.83
N LEU A 16 -4.19 -2.76 6.09
CA LEU A 16 -4.78 -2.24 7.31
C LEU A 16 -5.30 -3.42 8.12
N GLN A 17 -4.79 -3.59 9.33
CA GLN A 17 -5.30 -4.57 10.29
C GLN A 17 -6.19 -3.88 11.32
N HIS A 18 -7.40 -4.42 11.46
CA HIS A 18 -8.36 -4.04 12.48
C HIS A 18 -8.89 -5.32 13.15
N GLU A 19 -8.51 -5.51 14.41
CA GLU A 19 -8.80 -6.74 15.16
C GLU A 19 -8.27 -7.98 14.41
N GLU A 20 -9.15 -8.92 14.05
CA GLU A 20 -8.81 -10.13 13.29
C GLU A 20 -8.91 -9.93 11.76
N ASN A 21 -9.38 -8.77 11.30
CA ASN A 21 -9.55 -8.48 9.89
C ASN A 21 -8.32 -7.77 9.30
N ILE A 22 -7.85 -8.25 8.15
CA ILE A 22 -6.76 -7.64 7.38
C ILE A 22 -7.30 -7.23 6.02
N GLU A 23 -7.22 -5.95 5.72
CA GLU A 23 -7.69 -5.37 4.46
C GLU A 23 -6.51 -4.86 3.62
N MET A 24 -6.42 -5.30 2.37
CA MET A 24 -5.44 -4.75 1.42
C MET A 24 -5.91 -3.38 0.92
N ILE A 25 -5.17 -2.34 1.23
CA ILE A 25 -5.51 -0.94 0.93
C ILE A 25 -4.58 -0.27 -0.09
N GLY A 26 -3.56 -0.99 -0.58
CA GLY A 26 -2.68 -0.53 -1.64
C GLY A 26 -1.61 -1.57 -1.97
N GLY A 27 -0.77 -1.26 -2.96
CA GLY A 27 0.30 -2.17 -3.32
C GLY A 27 1.31 -1.57 -4.28
N VAL A 28 2.52 -2.12 -4.22
CA VAL A 28 3.61 -1.89 -5.16
C VAL A 28 4.00 -3.24 -5.74
N ARG A 29 4.10 -3.30 -7.07
CA ARG A 29 4.46 -4.49 -7.81
C ARG A 29 5.70 -4.22 -8.66
N GLU A 30 6.64 -5.13 -8.60
CA GLU A 30 7.80 -5.17 -9.48
C GLU A 30 7.43 -5.67 -10.89
N THR A 31 7.97 -4.97 -11.89
CA THR A 31 7.80 -5.24 -13.31
C THR A 31 9.16 -5.25 -14.00
N LYS A 32 9.20 -5.66 -15.27
CA LYS A 32 10.43 -5.63 -16.07
C LYS A 32 11.00 -4.22 -16.27
N SER A 33 10.19 -3.18 -16.06
CA SER A 33 10.53 -1.79 -16.36
C SER A 33 10.53 -0.88 -15.12
N GLY A 34 10.56 -1.45 -13.92
CA GLY A 34 10.46 -0.71 -12.66
C GLY A 34 9.28 -1.19 -11.82
N PHE A 35 8.63 -0.28 -11.10
CA PHE A 35 7.57 -0.61 -10.15
C PHE A 35 6.25 0.07 -10.54
N ASP A 36 5.15 -0.67 -10.41
CA ASP A 36 3.80 -0.17 -10.56
C ASP A 36 3.17 -0.05 -9.17
N ALA A 37 2.51 1.05 -8.87
CA ALA A 37 1.93 1.33 -7.56
C ALA A 37 0.45 1.66 -7.68
N PHE A 38 -0.33 1.30 -6.66
CA PHE A 38 -1.71 1.73 -6.54
C PHE A 38 -2.17 1.91 -5.09
N ALA A 39 -3.08 2.86 -4.87
CA ALA A 39 -3.79 3.08 -3.61
C ALA A 39 -5.29 2.79 -3.80
N LYS A 40 -5.91 2.09 -2.85
CA LYS A 40 -7.34 1.74 -2.91
C LYS A 40 -8.23 2.98 -2.80
N THR A 41 -9.44 2.88 -3.36
CA THR A 41 -10.46 3.94 -3.45
C THR A 41 -11.86 3.33 -3.40
N PHE A 42 -12.88 4.15 -3.11
CA PHE A 42 -14.29 3.75 -3.27
C PHE A 42 -14.76 3.72 -4.74
N SER A 43 -14.11 4.50 -5.62
CA SER A 43 -14.46 4.66 -7.04
C SER A 43 -13.23 4.59 -7.92
N MET A 44 -13.37 4.38 -9.23
CA MET A 44 -12.23 4.41 -10.15
C MET A 44 -11.57 5.80 -10.15
N THR A 45 -10.34 5.90 -9.62
CA THR A 45 -9.56 7.14 -9.59
C THR A 45 -8.22 6.89 -10.28
N PRO A 46 -8.06 7.23 -11.58
CA PRO A 46 -6.86 6.91 -12.36
C PRO A 46 -5.56 7.42 -11.73
N GLU A 47 -5.62 8.57 -11.06
CA GLU A 47 -4.46 9.21 -10.40
C GLU A 47 -3.87 8.38 -9.26
N ARG A 48 -4.62 7.42 -8.72
CA ARG A 48 -4.17 6.53 -7.63
C ARG A 48 -3.50 5.27 -8.12
N ALA A 49 -3.21 5.17 -9.41
CA ALA A 49 -2.41 4.12 -9.99
C ALA A 49 -1.38 4.71 -10.95
N GLN A 50 -0.11 4.43 -10.72
CA GLN A 50 0.98 4.92 -11.57
C GLN A 50 1.97 3.79 -11.84
N LYS A 51 2.55 3.80 -13.03
CA LYS A 51 3.48 2.77 -13.52
C LYS A 51 4.88 3.32 -13.70
N GLY A 52 5.86 2.43 -13.70
CA GLY A 52 7.23 2.76 -14.08
C GLY A 52 8.00 3.60 -13.06
N PHE A 53 7.67 3.48 -11.77
CA PHE A 53 8.52 4.02 -10.70
C PHE A 53 9.91 3.37 -10.74
N THR A 54 10.92 4.16 -10.41
CA THR A 54 12.33 3.75 -10.47
C THR A 54 12.76 2.88 -9.28
N SER A 55 12.02 2.91 -8.17
CA SER A 55 12.33 2.14 -6.96
C SER A 55 11.06 1.78 -6.17
N MET A 56 11.19 0.77 -5.30
CA MET A 56 10.17 0.35 -4.35
C MET A 56 9.79 1.49 -3.41
N ASP A 57 10.76 2.21 -2.85
CA ASP A 57 10.51 3.25 -1.84
C ASP A 57 9.70 4.41 -2.41
N VAL A 58 10.08 4.93 -3.59
CA VAL A 58 9.31 6.01 -4.26
C VAL A 58 7.89 5.55 -4.59
N ALA A 59 7.72 4.30 -5.00
CA ALA A 59 6.40 3.73 -5.25
C ALA A 59 5.56 3.60 -3.97
N LYS A 60 6.17 3.28 -2.82
CA LYS A 60 5.49 3.23 -1.52
C LYS A 60 5.08 4.63 -1.05
N GLU A 61 5.97 5.60 -1.15
CA GLU A 61 5.68 7.01 -0.83
C GLU A 61 4.48 7.52 -1.62
N PHE A 62 4.41 7.18 -2.92
CA PHE A 62 3.23 7.49 -3.74
C PHE A 62 1.95 6.90 -3.15
N VAL A 63 1.93 5.62 -2.77
CA VAL A 63 0.75 4.98 -2.17
C VAL A 63 0.37 5.64 -0.84
N GLU A 64 1.35 5.91 0.03
CA GLU A 64 1.15 6.50 1.35
C GLU A 64 0.68 7.95 1.28
N SER A 65 1.07 8.70 0.25
CA SER A 65 0.62 10.09 0.03
C SER A 65 -0.90 10.21 -0.14
N PHE A 66 -1.57 9.14 -0.60
CA PHE A 66 -3.03 9.09 -0.73
C PHE A 66 -3.76 8.70 0.55
N LYS A 67 -3.02 8.30 1.59
CA LYS A 67 -3.55 7.85 2.88
C LYS A 67 -4.74 6.89 2.73
N PRO A 68 -4.61 5.77 2.00
CA PRO A 68 -5.76 4.92 1.65
C PRO A 68 -6.48 4.29 2.87
N TRP A 69 -5.86 4.27 4.05
CA TRP A 69 -6.49 3.86 5.31
C TRP A 69 -7.58 4.83 5.79
N GLU A 70 -7.55 6.12 5.39
CA GLU A 70 -8.58 7.09 5.78
C GLU A 70 -9.97 6.74 5.23
N LEU A 71 -10.04 5.88 4.21
CA LEU A 71 -11.30 5.32 3.71
C LEU A 71 -12.02 4.45 4.75
N TYR A 72 -11.27 3.89 5.69
CA TYR A 72 -11.77 2.97 6.73
C TYR A 72 -11.76 3.61 8.11
N THR A 73 -10.81 4.52 8.35
CA THR A 73 -10.54 5.11 9.67
C THR A 73 -11.04 6.56 9.81
N GLY A 74 -11.39 7.21 8.69
CA GLY A 74 -11.54 8.66 8.63
C GLY A 74 -10.17 9.37 8.70
N PRO A 75 -10.14 10.71 8.67
CA PRO A 75 -8.91 11.47 8.87
C PRO A 75 -8.25 11.13 10.20
N THR A 76 -6.97 10.77 10.18
CA THR A 76 -6.25 10.31 11.38
C THR A 76 -4.74 10.50 11.23
N ASP A 77 -4.04 10.55 12.36
CA ASP A 77 -2.58 10.65 12.43
C ASP A 77 -1.89 9.28 12.47
N LEU A 78 -2.59 8.21 12.07
CA LEU A 78 -1.99 6.89 11.93
C LEU A 78 -0.84 6.94 10.92
N SER A 79 0.28 6.34 11.30
CA SER A 79 1.47 6.17 10.45
C SER A 79 1.62 4.71 10.03
N VAL A 80 2.24 4.50 8.87
CA VAL A 80 2.61 3.16 8.42
C VAL A 80 3.79 2.63 9.25
N ASP A 81 3.71 1.36 9.65
CA ASP A 81 4.80 0.64 10.30
C ASP A 81 6.02 0.60 9.36
N PRO A 82 7.21 1.07 9.80
CA PRO A 82 8.40 1.08 8.96
C PRO A 82 8.91 -0.33 8.62
N ILE A 83 8.53 -1.35 9.39
CA ILE A 83 8.98 -2.73 9.16
C ILE A 83 8.05 -3.40 8.14
N VAL A 84 8.65 -3.89 7.05
CA VAL A 84 7.95 -4.74 6.08
C VAL A 84 7.87 -6.16 6.64
N ARG A 85 6.64 -6.67 6.81
CA ARG A 85 6.37 -8.00 7.34
C ARG A 85 6.57 -9.06 6.27
N ASN A 86 7.08 -10.23 6.66
CA ASN A 86 7.11 -11.39 5.78
C ASN A 86 5.70 -11.86 5.46
N ARG A 87 5.52 -12.41 4.26
CA ARG A 87 4.30 -13.14 3.93
C ARG A 87 4.18 -14.32 4.88
N VAL A 88 3.06 -14.40 5.59
CA VAL A 88 2.68 -15.63 6.30
C VAL A 88 2.09 -16.55 5.23
N ASP A 89 2.81 -17.62 4.92
CA ASP A 89 2.35 -18.66 3.97
C ASP A 89 1.27 -19.56 4.58
#